data_AF-A0A321L564-F1
#
_entry.id   AF-A0A321L564-F1
#
_cell.length_a   1.000
_cell.length_b   1.000
_cell.length_c   1.000
_cell.angle_alpha   90.00
_cell.angle_beta   90.00
_cell.angle_gamma   90.00
#
_symmetry.space_group_name_H-M   'P 1'
#
loop_
_entity.id
_entity.type
_entity.pdbx_description
1 polymer ?
#
loop_
_entity_poly.entity_id
_entity_poly.type
_entity_poly.pdbx_seq_one_letter_code
_entity_poly.pdbx_strand_id
1 'polypeptide(L)'
;MKTGRTFRWFFLCLLAVPLLAVAQPSLSNSQYLQQLEDLSARIAEVKQHPEQAKSVEESVPDRVSISGKYGECSFSYEWLKKDIQQFEKAEPLKRNAFLDEIEEKLKLLEEQANTYDQPQSDSSAGHAKLGEILSRKEFNKVHGASRFDIWWEKVMRWIDSFFQKHPLTGNSRIDFWHMLVYACVVVAFILFAWWLKKRFDYPRYDDGVREIIPFAPSARSWRSWLAESRTLAQQEDWRNAIHLAYWAGISFLEEHGAWRPDRARTPREYLRLLNARNSQHPTLATLTRKFEVTWYGQRSANATDFQETLGQLEKLGCR
;
A
#
# COMPACT_ATOMS: atom_id res chain seq x y z
N MET A 1 72.78 8.84 -15.08
CA MET A 1 72.39 9.24 -13.71
C MET A 1 71.02 9.91 -13.75
N LYS A 2 70.18 9.65 -12.73
CA LYS A 2 68.77 10.10 -12.49
C LYS A 2 67.70 9.21 -13.16
N THR A 3 67.21 8.14 -12.50
CA THR A 3 66.14 8.04 -11.48
C THR A 3 64.74 8.43 -11.98
N GLY A 4 63.78 7.50 -11.96
CA GLY A 4 62.38 7.85 -12.19
C GLY A 4 61.35 6.71 -12.23
N ARG A 5 61.18 6.01 -11.10
CA ARG A 5 59.93 5.39 -10.57
C ARG A 5 59.07 4.50 -11.49
N THR A 6 59.13 3.21 -11.18
CA THR A 6 58.19 2.15 -11.56
C THR A 6 56.80 2.36 -10.96
N PHE A 7 55.77 2.44 -11.82
CA PHE A 7 54.36 2.46 -11.44
C PHE A 7 53.86 1.01 -11.37
N ARG A 8 53.86 0.42 -10.17
CA ARG A 8 53.28 -0.90 -9.90
C ARG A 8 51.75 -0.77 -9.78
N TRP A 9 51.05 -1.31 -10.77
CA TRP A 9 49.63 -1.63 -10.69
C TRP A 9 49.43 -2.75 -9.66
N PHE A 10 48.79 -2.45 -8.53
CA PHE A 10 48.20 -3.47 -7.66
C PHE A 10 46.69 -3.47 -7.89
N PHE A 11 46.25 -4.46 -8.69
CA PHE A 11 44.86 -4.92 -8.73
C PHE A 11 44.57 -5.61 -7.38
N LEU A 12 43.91 -4.92 -6.46
CA LEU A 12 43.37 -5.56 -5.25
C LEU A 12 41.94 -6.02 -5.59
N CYS A 13 41.83 -7.29 -6.01
CA CYS A 13 40.55 -7.95 -6.23
C CYS A 13 39.77 -8.04 -4.92
N LEU A 14 38.53 -7.59 -5.00
CA LEU A 14 37.43 -7.86 -4.09
C LEU A 14 37.38 -9.34 -3.68
N LEU A 15 37.42 -9.60 -2.38
CA LEU A 15 36.74 -10.74 -1.78
C LEU A 15 35.68 -10.20 -0.83
N ALA A 16 34.54 -9.82 -1.42
CA ALA A 16 33.31 -9.64 -0.68
C ALA A 16 32.82 -11.03 -0.25
N VAL A 17 33.18 -11.43 0.98
CA VAL A 17 32.54 -12.56 1.65
C VAL A 17 31.08 -12.18 1.87
N PRO A 18 30.09 -12.86 1.26
CA PRO A 18 28.71 -12.61 1.61
C PRO A 18 28.53 -13.12 3.04
N LEU A 19 28.15 -12.22 3.96
CA LEU A 19 27.52 -12.63 5.21
C LEU A 19 26.27 -13.42 4.83
N LEU A 20 26.38 -14.74 4.84
CA LEU A 20 25.24 -15.64 4.91
C LEU A 20 24.56 -15.34 6.25
N ALA A 21 23.52 -14.50 6.20
CA ALA A 21 22.53 -14.45 7.26
C ALA A 21 22.01 -15.88 7.45
N VAL A 22 22.38 -16.50 8.56
CA VAL A 22 21.88 -17.81 8.96
C VAL A 22 20.36 -17.68 9.03
N ALA A 23 19.65 -18.27 8.06
CA ALA A 23 18.21 -18.40 8.12
C ALA A 23 17.89 -19.28 9.31
N GLN A 24 17.42 -18.68 10.41
CA GLN A 24 16.95 -19.44 11.56
C GLN A 24 15.73 -20.27 11.11
N PRO A 25 15.69 -21.57 11.45
CA PRO A 25 14.56 -22.42 11.10
C PRO A 25 13.28 -21.83 11.71
N SER A 26 12.22 -21.72 10.90
CA SER A 26 10.93 -21.26 11.37
C SER A 26 10.34 -22.30 12.33
N LEU A 27 10.09 -21.93 13.58
CA LEU A 27 9.49 -22.83 14.57
C LEU A 27 7.98 -22.95 14.31
N SER A 28 7.44 -24.15 14.50
CA SER A 28 5.98 -24.33 14.57
C SER A 28 5.43 -23.80 15.89
N ASN A 29 4.14 -23.48 15.96
CA ASN A 29 3.50 -22.98 17.19
C ASN A 29 3.71 -23.93 18.39
N SER A 30 3.64 -25.24 18.17
CA SER A 30 3.92 -26.24 19.21
C SER A 30 5.36 -26.22 19.73
N GLN A 31 6.34 -26.00 18.85
CA GLN A 31 7.75 -25.90 19.24
C GLN A 31 8.05 -24.57 19.94
N TYR A 32 7.31 -23.52 19.59
CA TYR A 32 7.39 -22.23 20.25
C TYR A 32 6.84 -22.29 21.69
N LEU A 33 5.72 -22.97 21.92
CA LEU A 33 5.18 -23.21 23.26
C LEU A 33 6.17 -23.98 24.14
N GLN A 34 6.78 -25.03 23.60
CA GLN A 34 7.80 -25.81 24.32
C GLN A 34 9.04 -24.96 24.66
N GLN A 35 9.42 -24.05 23.77
CA GLN A 35 10.52 -23.11 24.04
C GLN A 35 10.16 -22.10 25.16
N LEU A 36 8.92 -21.62 25.23
CA LEU A 36 8.46 -20.73 26.30
C LEU A 36 8.44 -21.46 27.65
N GLU A 37 7.98 -22.72 27.68
CA GLU A 37 7.98 -23.55 28.88
C GLU A 37 9.41 -23.79 29.40
N ASP A 38 10.35 -24.16 28.53
CA ASP A 38 11.77 -24.34 28.85
C ASP A 38 12.41 -23.04 29.39
N LEU A 39 12.07 -21.88 28.81
CA LEU A 39 12.56 -20.59 29.28
C LEU A 39 11.97 -20.21 30.65
N SER A 40 10.69 -20.50 30.89
CA SER A 40 10.05 -20.26 32.19
C SER A 40 10.70 -21.11 33.30
N ALA A 41 11.00 -22.38 33.02
CA ALA A 41 11.68 -23.28 33.96
C ALA A 41 13.09 -22.78 34.31
N ARG A 42 13.86 -22.32 33.31
CA ARG A 42 15.20 -21.75 33.52
C ARG A 42 15.18 -20.47 34.34
N ILE A 43 14.16 -19.63 34.17
CA ILE A 43 14.01 -18.39 34.96
C ILE A 43 13.62 -18.71 36.41
N ALA A 44 12.82 -19.76 36.63
CA ALA A 44 12.55 -20.27 37.96
C ALA A 44 13.82 -20.84 38.64
N GLU A 45 14.74 -21.46 37.89
CA GLU A 45 16.06 -21.89 38.39
C GLU A 45 16.95 -20.69 38.75
N VAL A 46 16.94 -19.60 37.96
CA VAL A 46 17.67 -18.35 38.25
C VAL A 46 17.20 -17.70 39.56
N LYS A 47 15.92 -17.89 39.94
CA LYS A 47 15.38 -17.45 41.24
C LYS A 47 16.04 -18.17 42.42
N GLN A 48 16.47 -19.42 42.22
CA GLN A 48 17.14 -20.25 43.23
C GLN A 48 18.67 -20.12 43.15
N HIS A 49 19.22 -19.88 41.95
CA HIS A 49 20.64 -19.77 41.67
C HIS A 49 20.94 -18.53 40.80
N PRO A 50 21.14 -17.34 41.41
CA PRO A 50 21.34 -16.08 40.68
C PRO A 50 22.62 -16.04 39.82
N GLU A 51 23.55 -16.97 40.02
CA GLU A 51 24.79 -17.11 39.25
C GLU A 51 24.55 -17.63 37.81
N GLN A 52 23.40 -18.26 37.55
CA GLN A 52 23.04 -18.84 36.26
C GLN A 52 22.41 -17.82 35.29
N ALA A 53 22.14 -16.58 35.74
CA ALA A 53 21.51 -15.54 34.93
C ALA A 53 22.26 -15.25 33.61
N LYS A 54 23.60 -15.31 33.63
CA LYS A 54 24.43 -15.10 32.43
C LYS A 54 24.30 -16.21 31.41
N SER A 55 24.26 -17.47 31.85
CA SER A 55 24.10 -18.59 30.90
C SER A 55 22.71 -18.61 30.29
N VAL A 56 21.70 -18.13 31.02
CA VAL A 56 20.34 -17.99 30.49
C VAL A 56 20.29 -16.88 29.45
N GLU A 57 20.91 -15.72 29.70
CA GLU A 57 20.99 -14.61 28.73
C GLU A 57 21.64 -15.03 27.39
N GLU A 58 22.76 -15.76 27.45
CA GLU A 58 23.48 -16.25 26.27
C GLU A 58 22.68 -17.29 25.47
N SER A 59 21.82 -18.07 26.15
CA SER A 59 21.00 -19.11 25.51
C SER A 59 19.71 -18.58 24.86
N VAL A 60 19.29 -17.35 25.16
CA VAL A 60 18.09 -16.74 24.58
C VAL A 60 18.40 -16.25 23.15
N PRO A 61 17.67 -16.70 22.12
CA PRO A 61 17.83 -16.19 20.76
C PRO A 61 17.32 -14.74 20.65
N ASP A 62 17.97 -13.89 19.84
CA ASP A 62 17.55 -12.48 19.67
C ASP A 62 16.18 -12.33 18.99
N ARG A 63 15.89 -13.26 18.08
CA ARG A 63 14.67 -13.30 17.28
C ARG A 63 14.23 -14.74 17.13
N VAL A 64 12.91 -14.94 17.11
CA VAL A 64 12.29 -16.22 16.76
C VAL A 64 11.22 -15.96 15.72
N SER A 65 11.31 -16.72 14.63
CA SER A 65 10.32 -16.71 13.56
C SER A 65 9.41 -17.93 13.71
N ILE A 66 8.12 -17.69 13.86
CA ILE A 66 7.08 -18.72 13.98
C ILE A 66 6.37 -18.83 12.63
N SER A 67 6.30 -20.04 12.08
CA SER A 67 5.46 -20.34 10.92
C SER A 67 4.14 -20.92 11.39
N GLY A 68 3.07 -20.13 11.27
CA GLY A 68 1.72 -20.45 11.73
C GLY A 68 0.69 -20.45 10.61
N LYS A 69 -0.56 -20.86 10.91
CA LYS A 69 -1.67 -20.92 9.94
C LYS A 69 -1.96 -19.60 9.22
N TYR A 70 -1.64 -18.46 9.84
CA TYR A 70 -1.90 -17.12 9.31
C TYR A 70 -0.67 -16.41 8.72
N GLY A 71 0.47 -17.11 8.60
CA GLY A 71 1.71 -16.60 8.03
C GLY A 71 2.92 -16.68 8.97
N GLU A 72 4.06 -16.20 8.51
CA GLU A 72 5.29 -16.11 9.30
C GLU A 72 5.29 -14.87 10.18
N CYS A 73 5.38 -15.06 11.50
CA CYS A 73 5.46 -13.98 12.48
C CYS A 73 6.84 -14.01 13.15
N SER A 74 7.55 -12.88 13.19
CA SER A 74 8.84 -12.75 13.86
C SER A 74 8.70 -11.99 15.16
N PHE A 75 9.08 -12.62 16.27
CA PHE A 75 9.11 -12.05 17.61
C PHE A 75 10.56 -11.76 18.02
N SER A 76 10.78 -10.66 18.75
CA SER A 76 12.08 -10.30 19.30
C SER A 76 12.09 -10.54 20.81
N TYR A 77 13.15 -11.20 21.29
CA TYR A 77 13.41 -11.40 22.73
C TYR A 77 14.39 -10.37 23.31
N GLU A 78 14.59 -9.23 22.63
CA GLU A 78 15.44 -8.14 23.16
C GLU A 78 14.96 -7.63 24.52
N TRP A 79 13.65 -7.66 24.77
CA TRP A 79 13.08 -7.27 26.05
C TRP A 79 13.52 -8.23 27.17
N LEU A 80 13.53 -9.53 26.91
CA LEU A 80 13.90 -10.57 27.88
C LEU A 80 15.38 -10.45 28.25
N LYS A 81 16.26 -10.21 27.27
CA LYS A 81 17.69 -9.96 27.52
C LYS A 81 17.92 -8.71 28.35
N LYS A 82 17.22 -7.61 28.04
CA LYS A 82 17.30 -6.35 28.78
C LYS A 82 16.83 -6.53 30.22
N ASP A 83 15.76 -7.29 30.46
CA ASP A 83 15.21 -7.53 31.78
C ASP A 83 16.14 -8.44 32.62
N ILE A 84 16.77 -9.46 32.02
CA ILE A 84 17.81 -10.30 32.66
C ILE A 84 19.08 -9.49 32.99
N GLN A 85 19.52 -8.60 32.10
CA GLN A 85 20.66 -7.70 32.36
C GLN A 85 20.37 -6.69 33.48
N GLN A 86 19.13 -6.22 33.57
CA GLN A 86 18.68 -5.34 34.66
C GLN A 86 18.61 -6.10 35.98
N PHE A 87 18.20 -7.37 35.97
CA PHE A 87 18.25 -8.25 37.13
C PHE A 87 19.68 -8.42 37.68
N GLU A 88 20.70 -8.62 36.81
CA GLU A 88 22.11 -8.72 37.24
C GLU A 88 22.58 -7.44 37.96
N LYS A 89 22.14 -6.27 37.47
CA LYS A 89 22.52 -4.95 37.99
C LYS A 89 21.68 -4.47 39.17
N ALA A 90 20.53 -5.11 39.44
CA ALA A 90 19.59 -4.67 40.47
C ALA A 90 20.01 -5.05 41.89
N GLU A 91 19.55 -4.27 42.87
CA GLU A 91 19.70 -4.54 44.30
C GLU A 91 18.96 -5.83 44.72
N PRO A 92 19.46 -6.60 45.71
CA PRO A 92 18.91 -7.91 46.08
C PRO A 92 17.41 -7.91 46.39
N LEU A 93 16.88 -6.79 46.91
CA LEU A 93 15.46 -6.63 47.27
C LEU A 93 14.55 -6.44 46.05
N LYS A 94 15.06 -5.95 44.91
CA LYS A 94 14.29 -5.73 43.67
C LYS A 94 14.44 -6.87 42.67
N ARG A 95 15.47 -7.71 42.83
CA ARG A 95 15.74 -8.88 41.97
C ARG A 95 14.56 -9.83 41.85
N ASN A 96 13.88 -10.13 42.96
CA ASN A 96 12.72 -11.02 42.94
C ASN A 96 11.53 -10.41 42.20
N ALA A 97 11.29 -9.10 42.36
CA ALA A 97 10.22 -8.41 41.64
C ALA A 97 10.44 -8.40 40.11
N PHE A 98 11.70 -8.27 39.66
CA PHE A 98 12.04 -8.38 38.24
C PHE A 98 11.81 -9.79 37.69
N LEU A 99 12.16 -10.83 38.46
CA LEU A 99 11.89 -12.21 38.04
C LEU A 99 10.39 -12.51 37.97
N ASP A 100 9.61 -12.00 38.94
CA ASP A 100 8.15 -12.18 38.95
C ASP A 100 7.51 -11.47 37.74
N GLU A 101 7.99 -10.27 37.35
CA GLU A 101 7.53 -9.56 36.14
C GLU A 101 7.88 -10.31 34.84
N ILE A 102 9.07 -10.91 34.78
CA ILE A 102 9.50 -11.74 33.64
C ILE A 102 8.62 -13.00 33.54
N GLU A 103 8.35 -13.66 34.66
CA GLU A 103 7.51 -14.86 34.70
C GLU A 103 6.07 -14.55 34.29
N GLU A 104 5.51 -13.42 34.73
CA GLU A 104 4.17 -12.96 34.34
C GLU A 104 4.09 -12.68 32.83
N LYS A 105 5.10 -12.02 32.27
CA LYS A 105 5.16 -11.77 30.81
C LYS A 105 5.30 -13.07 30.01
N LEU A 106 6.07 -14.05 30.48
CA LEU A 106 6.19 -15.35 29.81
C LEU A 106 4.88 -16.14 29.84
N LYS A 107 4.18 -16.16 30.98
CA LYS A 107 2.85 -16.79 31.11
C LYS A 107 1.83 -16.17 30.16
N LEU A 108 1.85 -14.84 30.02
CA LEU A 108 1.00 -14.13 29.06
C LEU A 108 1.29 -14.53 27.61
N LEU A 109 2.57 -14.67 27.25
CA LEU A 109 2.97 -15.10 25.90
C LEU A 109 2.56 -16.55 25.61
N GLU A 110 2.65 -17.42 26.61
CA GLU A 110 2.19 -18.81 26.51
C GLU A 110 0.66 -18.89 26.28
N GLU A 111 -0.12 -18.12 27.04
CA GLU A 111 -1.58 -18.03 26.87
C GLU A 111 -1.96 -17.51 25.46
N GLN A 112 -1.25 -16.49 24.97
CA GLN A 112 -1.45 -15.97 23.62
C GLN A 112 -1.10 -16.99 22.54
N ALA A 113 0.02 -17.70 22.68
CA ALA A 113 0.43 -18.75 21.74
C ALA A 113 -0.55 -19.95 21.72
N ASN A 114 -1.12 -20.30 22.88
CA ASN A 114 -2.15 -21.35 22.99
C ASN A 114 -3.46 -20.96 22.29
N THR A 115 -3.84 -19.68 22.31
CA THR A 115 -5.03 -19.18 21.61
C THR A 115 -4.83 -19.00 20.10
N TYR A 116 -3.57 -18.94 19.61
CA TYR A 116 -3.26 -18.68 18.20
C TYR A 116 -3.74 -19.78 17.24
N ASP A 117 -3.73 -21.05 17.65
CA ASP A 117 -4.16 -22.16 16.80
C ASP A 117 -5.66 -22.50 16.92
N GLN A 118 -6.33 -21.92 17.92
CA GLN A 118 -7.76 -22.07 18.08
C GLN A 118 -8.50 -21.27 16.99
N PRO A 119 -9.54 -21.84 16.36
CA PRO A 119 -10.36 -21.09 15.41
C PRO A 119 -10.97 -19.90 16.15
N GLN A 120 -10.44 -18.71 15.89
CA GLN A 120 -10.88 -17.46 16.48
C GLN A 120 -12.36 -17.28 16.16
N SER A 121 -13.23 -17.48 17.17
CA SER A 121 -14.67 -17.34 17.02
C SER A 121 -14.99 -15.92 16.53
N ASP A 122 -15.48 -15.82 15.28
CA ASP A 122 -16.01 -14.62 14.62
C ASP A 122 -15.24 -13.31 14.85
N SER A 123 -13.98 -13.27 14.37
CA SER A 123 -13.27 -11.99 14.16
C SER A 123 -14.11 -10.97 13.36
N SER A 124 -14.95 -11.44 12.44
CA SER A 124 -15.90 -10.60 11.69
C SER A 124 -16.93 -9.90 12.59
N ALA A 125 -17.48 -10.58 13.60
CA ALA A 125 -18.44 -10.00 14.53
C ALA A 125 -17.78 -9.00 15.48
N GLY A 126 -16.54 -9.27 15.91
CA GLY A 126 -15.72 -8.35 16.69
C GLY A 126 -15.38 -7.07 15.94
N HIS A 127 -14.94 -7.18 14.67
CA HIS A 127 -14.65 -6.03 13.83
C HIS A 127 -15.88 -5.20 13.47
N ALA A 128 -17.03 -5.86 13.24
CA ALA A 128 -18.30 -5.17 13.01
C ALA A 128 -18.73 -4.36 14.23
N LYS A 129 -18.62 -4.95 15.43
CA LYS A 129 -18.95 -4.28 16.70
C LYS A 129 -17.97 -3.16 17.05
N LEU A 130 -16.68 -3.32 16.73
CA LEU A 130 -15.67 -2.28 16.89
C LEU A 130 -15.90 -1.11 15.93
N GLY A 131 -16.22 -1.38 14.67
CA GLY A 131 -16.58 -0.36 13.68
C GLY A 131 -17.85 0.40 14.08
N GLU A 132 -18.84 -0.31 14.62
CA GLU A 132 -20.04 0.30 15.18
C GLU A 132 -19.72 1.23 16.36
N ILE A 133 -18.88 0.80 17.32
CA ILE A 133 -18.50 1.61 18.48
C ILE A 133 -17.69 2.84 18.06
N LEU A 134 -16.70 2.68 17.19
CA LEU A 134 -15.83 3.79 16.75
C LEU A 134 -16.55 4.81 15.85
N SER A 135 -17.65 4.41 15.20
CA SER A 135 -18.48 5.32 14.39
C SER A 135 -19.49 6.13 15.21
N ARG A 136 -19.65 5.85 16.51
CA ARG A 136 -20.53 6.63 17.39
C ARG A 136 -20.04 8.07 17.52
N LYS A 137 -21.01 8.98 17.63
CA LYS A 137 -20.79 10.43 17.70
C LYS A 137 -19.87 10.88 18.84
N GLU A 138 -19.80 10.08 19.91
CA GLU A 138 -18.93 10.28 21.08
C GLU A 138 -17.44 9.99 20.79
N PHE A 139 -17.13 9.07 19.88
CA PHE A 139 -15.76 8.74 19.47
C PHE A 139 -15.31 9.52 18.22
N ASN A 140 -16.25 10.10 17.47
CA ASN A 140 -15.96 10.95 16.31
C ASN A 140 -15.10 12.20 16.65
N LYS A 141 -15.09 12.64 17.92
CA LYS A 141 -14.24 13.75 18.39
C LYS A 141 -12.83 13.33 18.85
N VAL A 142 -12.55 12.03 18.95
CA VAL A 142 -11.23 11.49 19.32
C VAL A 142 -10.59 10.82 18.10
N HIS A 143 -10.62 11.51 16.97
CA HIS A 143 -9.62 11.25 15.94
C HIS A 143 -8.30 11.81 16.50
N GLY A 144 -7.39 10.93 16.92
CA GLY A 144 -6.00 11.33 17.15
C GLY A 144 -5.49 12.10 15.93
N ALA A 145 -4.59 13.06 16.16
CA ALA A 145 -4.02 13.94 15.14
C ALA A 145 -3.88 13.18 13.81
N SER A 146 -4.48 13.71 12.74
CA SER A 146 -4.50 13.05 11.44
C SER A 146 -3.08 12.62 11.09
N ARG A 147 -2.89 11.49 10.40
CA ARG A 147 -1.56 11.10 9.91
C ARG A 147 -0.91 12.24 9.11
N PHE A 148 -1.75 13.09 8.50
CA PHE A 148 -1.35 14.33 7.86
C PHE A 148 -0.89 15.41 8.87
N ASP A 149 -1.59 15.60 9.99
CA ASP A 149 -1.20 16.56 11.05
C ASP A 149 0.13 16.16 11.68
N ILE A 150 0.32 14.87 12.02
CA ILE A 150 1.58 14.36 12.58
C ILE A 150 2.73 14.52 11.57
N TRP A 151 2.46 14.30 10.28
CA TRP A 151 3.44 14.50 9.22
C TRP A 151 3.77 15.98 9.03
N TRP A 152 2.76 16.86 9.04
CA TRP A 152 2.91 18.30 8.89
C TRP A 152 3.72 18.91 10.05
N GLU A 153 3.47 18.46 11.28
CA GLU A 153 4.27 18.84 12.45
C GLU A 153 5.73 18.41 12.34
N LYS A 154 6.02 17.26 11.71
CA LYS A 154 7.40 16.83 11.45
C LYS A 154 8.07 17.71 10.39
N VAL A 155 7.33 18.08 9.35
CA VAL A 155 7.82 18.97 8.28
C VAL A 155 8.12 20.35 8.84
N MET A 156 7.21 20.94 9.63
CA MET A 156 7.43 22.27 10.21
C MET A 156 8.61 22.29 11.19
N ARG A 157 8.73 21.27 12.05
CA ARG A 157 9.91 21.15 12.92
C ARG A 157 11.22 20.99 12.15
N TRP A 158 11.19 20.26 11.03
CA TRP A 158 12.37 20.16 10.16
C TRP A 158 12.73 21.52 9.56
N ILE A 159 11.74 22.28 9.06
CA ILE A 159 11.92 23.63 8.52
C ILE A 159 12.49 24.58 9.58
N ASP A 160 11.92 24.61 10.78
CA ASP A 160 12.40 25.46 11.88
C ASP A 160 13.83 25.10 12.28
N SER A 161 14.13 23.79 12.40
CA SER A 161 15.49 23.33 12.71
C SER A 161 16.50 23.70 11.62
N PHE A 162 16.03 23.83 10.38
CA PHE A 162 16.86 24.21 9.25
C PHE A 162 17.18 25.71 9.26
N PHE A 163 16.19 26.56 9.51
CA PHE A 163 16.40 28.01 9.68
C PHE A 163 17.25 28.34 10.92
N GLN A 164 17.13 27.58 12.00
CA GLN A 164 17.96 27.77 13.20
C GLN A 164 19.41 27.34 13.01
N LYS A 165 19.68 26.32 12.18
CA LYS A 165 21.05 25.83 11.90
C LYS A 165 21.82 26.69 10.90
N HIS A 166 21.11 27.47 10.09
CA HIS A 166 21.71 28.40 9.14
C HIS A 166 21.26 29.83 9.47
N PRO A 167 21.69 30.39 10.62
CA PRO A 167 21.41 31.79 10.92
C PRO A 167 22.01 32.64 9.82
N LEU A 168 21.19 33.52 9.23
CA LEU A 168 21.52 34.47 8.15
C LEU A 168 22.46 35.59 8.64
N THR A 169 23.45 35.25 9.45
CA THR A 169 24.32 36.20 10.14
C THR A 169 25.77 35.93 9.79
N GLY A 170 26.22 36.50 8.67
CA GLY A 170 27.58 37.01 8.54
C GLY A 170 28.54 36.25 7.60
N ASN A 171 28.36 36.38 6.27
CA ASN A 171 29.37 36.84 5.31
C ASN A 171 28.73 37.04 3.92
N SER A 172 28.56 38.30 3.50
CA SER A 172 27.60 38.74 2.47
C SER A 172 27.66 38.09 1.08
N ARG A 173 28.77 37.44 0.70
CA ARG A 173 28.89 36.75 -0.60
C ARG A 173 28.57 35.26 -0.56
N ILE A 174 28.90 34.57 0.54
CA ILE A 174 28.64 33.13 0.66
C ILE A 174 27.16 32.91 1.02
N ASP A 175 26.59 33.79 1.84
CA ASP A 175 25.18 33.76 2.22
C ASP A 175 24.25 33.95 1.01
N PHE A 176 24.61 34.84 0.07
CA PHE A 176 23.84 35.07 -1.14
C PHE A 176 23.78 33.83 -2.05
N TRP A 177 24.90 33.13 -2.21
CA TRP A 177 24.94 31.90 -3.02
C TRP A 177 24.12 30.77 -2.40
N HIS A 178 24.17 30.61 -1.07
CA HIS A 178 23.33 29.64 -0.38
C HIS A 178 21.85 29.99 -0.52
N MET A 179 21.48 31.27 -0.36
CA MET A 179 20.10 31.74 -0.56
C MET A 179 19.59 31.43 -1.97
N LEU A 180 20.41 31.64 -3.01
CA LEU A 180 20.04 31.39 -4.40
C LEU A 180 19.86 29.88 -4.68
N VAL A 181 20.76 29.04 -4.16
CA VAL A 181 20.63 27.58 -4.28
C VAL A 181 19.36 27.07 -3.59
N TYR A 182 19.07 27.54 -2.38
CA TYR A 182 17.85 27.15 -1.67
C TYR A 182 16.58 27.65 -2.33
N ALA A 183 16.58 28.87 -2.87
CA ALA A 183 15.47 29.39 -3.67
C ALA A 183 15.20 28.49 -4.89
N CYS A 184 16.25 28.07 -5.60
CA CYS A 184 16.13 27.12 -6.72
C CYS A 184 15.57 25.76 -6.29
N VAL A 185 16.00 25.22 -5.14
CA VAL A 185 15.50 23.93 -4.62
C VAL A 185 14.02 24.03 -4.24
N VAL A 186 13.60 25.10 -3.57
CA VAL A 186 12.19 25.32 -3.21
C VAL A 186 11.34 25.47 -4.48
N VAL A 187 11.79 26.25 -5.45
CA VAL A 187 11.11 26.38 -6.75
C VAL A 187 11.01 25.03 -7.46
N ALA A 188 12.09 24.25 -7.49
CA ALA A 188 12.07 22.90 -8.07
C ALA A 188 11.08 21.97 -7.35
N PHE A 189 11.00 22.04 -6.02
CA PHE A 189 10.07 21.24 -5.23
C PHE A 189 8.62 21.67 -5.45
N ILE A 190 8.34 22.98 -5.56
CA ILE A 190 7.02 23.52 -5.90
C ILE A 190 6.62 23.08 -7.31
N LEU A 191 7.52 23.18 -8.28
CA LEU A 191 7.28 22.72 -9.65
C LEU A 191 7.05 21.21 -9.71
N PHE A 192 7.80 20.44 -8.92
CA PHE A 192 7.63 19.00 -8.80
C PHE A 192 6.30 18.65 -8.15
N ALA A 193 5.93 19.30 -7.05
CA ALA A 193 4.64 19.12 -6.39
C ALA A 193 3.49 19.56 -7.29
N TRP A 194 3.63 20.66 -8.04
CA TRP A 194 2.65 21.11 -9.03
C TRP A 194 2.55 20.14 -10.21
N TRP A 195 3.66 19.57 -10.66
CA TRP A 195 3.68 18.55 -11.70
C TRP A 195 3.06 17.23 -11.22
N LEU A 196 3.33 16.80 -9.99
CA LEU A 196 2.67 15.67 -9.35
C LEU A 196 1.19 15.94 -9.19
N LYS A 197 0.80 17.11 -8.68
CA LYS A 197 -0.58 17.53 -8.55
C LYS A 197 -1.25 17.54 -9.93
N LYS A 198 -0.65 18.10 -10.98
CA LYS A 198 -1.19 18.05 -12.34
C LYS A 198 -1.25 16.63 -12.92
N ARG A 199 -0.38 15.73 -12.47
CA ARG A 199 -0.33 14.32 -12.89
C ARG A 199 -1.37 13.46 -12.18
N PHE A 200 -1.76 13.81 -10.95
CA PHE A 200 -2.73 13.08 -10.14
C PHE A 200 -4.11 13.76 -10.10
N ASP A 201 -4.16 15.08 -10.00
CA ASP A 201 -5.31 15.94 -10.29
C ASP A 201 -5.28 16.35 -11.78
N TYR A 202 -5.68 15.44 -12.66
CA TYR A 202 -6.37 15.93 -13.85
C TYR A 202 -7.68 16.57 -13.37
N PRO A 203 -8.00 17.81 -13.79
CA PRO A 203 -9.15 18.51 -13.25
C PRO A 203 -10.40 17.67 -13.51
N ARG A 204 -11.08 17.31 -12.42
CA ARG A 204 -12.52 17.07 -12.41
C ARG A 204 -13.13 18.41 -12.83
N TYR A 205 -13.20 18.63 -14.14
CA TYR A 205 -13.57 19.92 -14.70
C TYR A 205 -15.06 20.12 -14.51
N ASP A 206 -15.35 21.22 -13.84
CA ASP A 206 -16.67 21.76 -13.54
C ASP A 206 -17.53 21.95 -14.80
N ASP A 207 -18.84 21.86 -14.61
CA ASP A 207 -19.85 21.94 -15.66
C ASP A 207 -19.76 23.28 -16.40
N GLY A 208 -19.33 23.25 -17.66
CA GLY A 208 -19.26 24.43 -18.50
C GLY A 208 -18.96 24.07 -19.94
N VAL A 209 -20.04 23.92 -20.72
CA VAL A 209 -20.12 23.88 -22.20
C VAL A 209 -18.78 23.58 -22.88
N ARG A 210 -18.42 22.30 -22.96
CA ARG A 210 -17.30 21.86 -23.80
C ARG A 210 -17.80 21.64 -25.22
N GLU A 211 -17.12 22.30 -26.14
CA GLU A 211 -17.25 22.10 -27.59
C GLU A 211 -17.18 20.61 -27.93
N ILE A 212 -18.27 20.11 -28.51
CA ILE A 212 -18.50 18.69 -28.80
C ILE A 212 -17.60 18.31 -29.97
N ILE A 213 -16.43 17.74 -29.68
CA ILE A 213 -15.63 17.03 -30.69
C ILE A 213 -16.19 15.60 -30.78
N PRO A 214 -16.72 15.17 -31.95
CA PRO A 214 -17.66 14.06 -32.02
C PRO A 214 -17.12 12.64 -31.76
N PHE A 215 -15.82 12.43 -31.53
CA PHE A 215 -15.26 11.05 -31.47
C PHE A 215 -14.11 10.85 -30.47
N ALA A 216 -14.20 11.41 -29.26
CA ALA A 216 -13.38 10.98 -28.13
C ALA A 216 -14.27 10.34 -27.05
N PRO A 217 -14.12 9.04 -26.74
CA PRO A 217 -14.90 8.36 -25.69
C PRO A 217 -14.74 9.04 -24.33
N SER A 218 -13.58 9.63 -24.11
CA SER A 218 -13.16 10.32 -22.89
C SER A 218 -13.67 11.75 -22.74
N ALA A 219 -14.26 12.34 -23.78
CA ALA A 219 -14.74 13.72 -23.72
C ALA A 219 -16.10 13.86 -23.02
N ARG A 220 -16.83 12.75 -22.88
CA ARG A 220 -18.22 12.73 -22.45
C ARG A 220 -18.49 11.54 -21.53
N SER A 221 -19.28 11.76 -20.46
CA SER A 221 -19.60 10.73 -19.48
C SER A 221 -20.39 9.58 -20.11
N TRP A 222 -20.15 8.33 -19.67
CA TRP A 222 -20.88 7.18 -20.20
C TRP A 222 -22.41 7.31 -20.05
N ARG A 223 -22.88 7.95 -18.98
CA ARG A 223 -24.31 8.18 -18.71
C ARG A 223 -24.95 9.05 -19.78
N SER A 224 -24.24 10.07 -20.24
CA SER A 224 -24.75 10.98 -21.26
C SER A 224 -24.73 10.35 -22.66
N TRP A 225 -23.75 9.48 -22.97
CA TRP A 225 -23.77 8.64 -24.17
C TRP A 225 -24.97 7.70 -24.16
N LEU A 226 -25.22 7.04 -23.03
CA LEU A 226 -26.33 6.11 -22.87
C LEU A 226 -27.70 6.82 -22.95
N ALA A 227 -27.81 8.03 -22.40
CA ALA A 227 -29.02 8.84 -22.49
C ALA A 227 -29.33 9.20 -23.96
N GLU A 228 -28.34 9.66 -24.72
CA GLU A 228 -28.54 10.01 -26.14
C GLU A 228 -28.80 8.78 -27.02
N SER A 229 -28.12 7.68 -26.71
CA SER A 229 -28.39 6.38 -27.32
C SER A 229 -29.87 5.99 -27.18
N ARG A 230 -30.46 6.17 -25.99
CA ARG A 230 -31.88 5.93 -25.75
C ARG A 230 -32.78 6.91 -26.50
N THR A 231 -32.40 8.18 -26.64
CA THR A 231 -33.20 9.15 -27.43
C THR A 231 -33.20 8.82 -28.92
N LEU A 232 -32.07 8.37 -29.48
CA LEU A 232 -31.99 7.94 -30.88
C LEU A 232 -32.80 6.66 -31.12
N ALA A 233 -32.80 5.74 -30.17
CA ALA A 233 -33.65 4.56 -30.22
C ALA A 233 -35.15 4.90 -30.22
N GLN A 234 -35.57 5.95 -29.49
CA GLN A 234 -36.96 6.45 -29.54
C GLN A 234 -37.32 7.04 -30.91
N GLN A 235 -36.33 7.54 -31.65
CA GLN A 235 -36.49 8.06 -33.02
C GLN A 235 -36.36 6.95 -34.08
N GLU A 236 -36.32 5.68 -33.66
CA GLU A 236 -36.11 4.51 -34.53
C GLU A 236 -34.76 4.50 -35.28
N ASP A 237 -33.82 5.35 -34.85
CA ASP A 237 -32.45 5.34 -35.37
C ASP A 237 -31.59 4.32 -34.60
N TRP A 238 -31.89 3.05 -34.84
CA TRP A 238 -31.26 1.92 -34.15
C TRP A 238 -29.76 1.85 -34.39
N ARG A 239 -29.31 2.25 -35.58
CA ARG A 239 -27.90 2.20 -35.96
C ARG A 239 -27.08 3.19 -35.14
N ASN A 240 -27.49 4.45 -35.10
CA ASN A 240 -26.79 5.46 -34.31
C ASN A 240 -26.98 5.21 -32.81
N ALA A 241 -28.15 4.71 -32.38
CA ALA A 241 -28.38 4.31 -31.00
C ALA A 241 -27.37 3.24 -30.53
N ILE A 242 -27.15 2.17 -31.31
CA ILE A 242 -26.17 1.12 -30.99
C ILE A 242 -24.73 1.67 -31.02
N HIS A 243 -24.42 2.57 -31.96
CA HIS A 243 -23.11 3.22 -32.02
C HIS A 243 -22.81 4.00 -30.73
N LEU A 244 -23.75 4.81 -30.25
CA LEU A 244 -23.58 5.55 -28.99
C LEU A 244 -23.57 4.64 -27.76
N ALA A 245 -24.39 3.58 -27.76
CA ALA A 245 -24.41 2.59 -26.69
C ALA A 245 -23.05 1.90 -26.52
N TYR A 246 -22.40 1.52 -27.63
CA TYR A 246 -21.06 0.94 -27.60
C TYR A 246 -20.04 1.87 -26.96
N TRP A 247 -20.01 3.13 -27.40
CA TRP A 247 -19.10 4.13 -26.83
C TRP A 247 -19.39 4.43 -25.36
N ALA A 248 -20.65 4.36 -24.91
CA ALA A 248 -20.98 4.40 -23.49
C ALA A 248 -20.28 3.28 -22.70
N GLY A 249 -20.26 2.06 -23.22
CA GLY A 249 -19.55 0.93 -22.60
C GLY A 249 -18.03 1.11 -22.54
N ILE A 250 -17.44 1.68 -23.59
CA ILE A 250 -16.00 2.02 -23.62
C ILE A 250 -15.69 3.12 -22.60
N SER A 251 -16.45 4.21 -22.58
CA SER A 251 -16.30 5.29 -21.61
C SER A 251 -16.47 4.79 -20.17
N PHE A 252 -17.41 3.87 -19.92
CA PHE A 252 -17.59 3.26 -18.60
C PHE A 252 -16.34 2.49 -18.15
N LEU A 253 -15.80 1.62 -19.00
CA LEU A 253 -14.59 0.84 -18.66
C LEU A 253 -13.37 1.73 -18.49
N GLU A 254 -13.28 2.80 -19.27
CA GLU A 254 -12.23 3.82 -19.15
C GLU A 254 -12.33 4.59 -17.83
N GLU A 255 -13.51 5.04 -17.44
CA GLU A 255 -13.78 5.70 -16.15
C GLU A 255 -13.46 4.79 -14.95
N HIS A 256 -13.65 3.48 -15.09
CA HIS A 256 -13.33 2.48 -14.06
C HIS A 256 -11.87 1.99 -14.11
N GLY A 257 -11.03 2.61 -14.95
CA GLY A 257 -9.58 2.37 -14.97
C GLY A 257 -9.14 1.12 -15.73
N ALA A 258 -9.96 0.57 -16.62
CA ALA A 258 -9.59 -0.60 -17.42
C ALA A 258 -8.44 -0.30 -18.40
N TRP A 259 -8.30 0.94 -18.86
CA TRP A 259 -7.21 1.42 -19.72
C TRP A 259 -7.08 2.95 -19.67
N ARG A 260 -6.04 3.48 -20.33
CA ARG A 260 -5.86 4.92 -20.50
C ARG A 260 -6.69 5.45 -21.69
N PRO A 261 -7.31 6.64 -21.57
CA PRO A 261 -7.95 7.34 -22.68
C PRO A 261 -7.03 7.44 -23.90
N ASP A 262 -7.46 6.91 -25.04
CA ASP A 262 -6.67 6.97 -26.27
C ASP A 262 -7.57 7.10 -27.51
N ARG A 263 -7.47 8.25 -28.18
CA ARG A 263 -8.31 8.64 -29.32
C ARG A 263 -8.04 7.83 -30.59
N ALA A 264 -6.89 7.17 -30.70
CA ALA A 264 -6.49 6.48 -31.93
C ALA A 264 -6.89 5.00 -31.96
N ARG A 265 -7.47 4.48 -30.87
CA ARG A 265 -7.72 3.04 -30.72
C ARG A 265 -8.93 2.57 -31.49
N THR A 266 -8.77 1.42 -32.13
CA THR A 266 -9.88 0.71 -32.78
C THR A 266 -10.71 -0.09 -31.77
N PRO A 267 -11.99 -0.39 -32.06
CA PRO A 267 -12.84 -1.25 -31.23
C PRO A 267 -12.20 -2.59 -30.83
N ARG A 268 -11.46 -3.23 -31.75
CA ARG A 268 -10.74 -4.49 -31.48
C ARG A 268 -9.53 -4.31 -30.59
N GLU A 269 -8.89 -3.14 -30.62
CA GLU A 269 -7.79 -2.84 -29.71
C GLU A 269 -8.27 -2.69 -28.28
N TYR A 270 -9.43 -2.06 -28.04
CA TYR A 270 -10.04 -2.03 -26.71
C TYR A 270 -10.32 -3.44 -26.18
N LEU A 271 -10.81 -4.33 -27.04
CA LEU A 271 -11.02 -5.72 -26.66
C LEU A 271 -9.71 -6.43 -26.28
N ARG A 272 -8.63 -6.20 -27.04
CA ARG A 272 -7.30 -6.79 -26.75
C ARG A 272 -6.66 -6.27 -25.46
N LEU A 273 -7.01 -5.05 -25.03
CA LEU A 273 -6.53 -4.49 -23.77
C LEU A 273 -7.12 -5.20 -22.55
N LEU A 274 -8.37 -5.66 -22.66
CA LEU A 274 -8.95 -6.56 -21.67
C LEU A 274 -8.31 -7.95 -21.83
N ASN A 275 -7.63 -8.41 -20.78
CA ASN A 275 -7.13 -9.78 -20.75
C ASN A 275 -8.31 -10.77 -20.87
N ALA A 276 -8.15 -11.85 -21.63
CA ALA A 276 -9.15 -12.91 -21.76
C ALA A 276 -9.56 -13.55 -20.42
N ARG A 277 -8.73 -13.43 -19.37
CA ARG A 277 -9.06 -13.86 -18.01
C ARG A 277 -10.01 -12.91 -17.25
N ASN A 278 -10.25 -11.71 -17.77
CA ASN A 278 -11.18 -10.75 -17.16
C ASN A 278 -12.62 -11.19 -17.43
N SER A 279 -13.45 -11.22 -16.39
CA SER A 279 -14.87 -11.58 -16.47
C SER A 279 -15.69 -10.68 -17.41
N GLN A 280 -15.26 -9.44 -17.64
CA GLN A 280 -15.91 -8.49 -18.54
C GLN A 280 -15.53 -8.67 -20.03
N HIS A 281 -14.46 -9.41 -20.33
CA HIS A 281 -14.00 -9.65 -21.70
C HIS A 281 -15.08 -10.27 -22.62
N PRO A 282 -15.78 -11.38 -22.25
CA PRO A 282 -16.80 -11.97 -23.13
C PRO A 282 -17.98 -11.02 -23.40
N THR A 283 -18.36 -10.21 -22.41
CA THR A 283 -19.43 -9.21 -22.56
C THR A 283 -19.01 -8.11 -23.53
N LEU A 284 -17.79 -7.56 -23.38
CA LEU A 284 -17.28 -6.56 -24.31
C LEU A 284 -17.07 -7.15 -25.71
N ALA A 285 -16.62 -8.39 -25.84
CA ALA A 285 -16.46 -9.06 -27.13
C ALA A 285 -17.78 -9.13 -27.90
N THR A 286 -18.87 -9.44 -27.20
CA THR A 286 -20.22 -9.49 -27.78
C THR A 286 -20.69 -8.11 -28.23
N LEU A 287 -20.46 -7.08 -27.42
CA LEU A 287 -20.74 -5.68 -27.74
C LEU A 287 -19.96 -5.19 -28.95
N THR A 288 -18.63 -5.40 -28.96
CA THR A 288 -17.75 -5.03 -30.07
C THR A 288 -18.17 -5.70 -31.37
N ARG A 289 -18.52 -7.00 -31.33
CA ARG A 289 -18.98 -7.71 -32.53
C ARG A 289 -20.29 -7.12 -33.08
N LYS A 290 -21.28 -6.84 -32.22
CA LYS A 290 -22.54 -6.22 -32.63
C LYS A 290 -22.30 -4.83 -33.24
N PHE A 291 -21.50 -4.02 -32.57
CA PHE A 291 -21.08 -2.72 -33.07
C PHE A 291 -20.44 -2.81 -34.46
N GLU A 292 -19.47 -3.72 -34.65
CA GLU A 292 -18.79 -3.88 -35.93
C GLU A 292 -19.73 -4.28 -37.07
N VAL A 293 -20.64 -5.22 -36.81
CA VAL A 293 -21.60 -5.70 -37.82
C VAL A 293 -22.61 -4.61 -38.18
N THR A 294 -23.14 -3.90 -37.19
CA THR A 294 -24.11 -2.84 -37.43
C THR A 294 -23.45 -1.63 -38.07
N TRP A 295 -22.33 -1.14 -37.52
CA TRP A 295 -21.67 0.06 -38.00
C TRP A 295 -20.83 -0.18 -39.26
N TYR A 296 -19.79 -0.99 -39.19
CA TYR A 296 -18.93 -1.21 -40.36
C TYR A 296 -19.56 -2.14 -41.39
N GLY A 297 -20.28 -3.16 -40.93
CA GLY A 297 -20.96 -4.12 -41.82
C GLY A 297 -22.25 -3.61 -42.47
N GLN A 298 -22.67 -2.38 -42.16
CA GLN A 298 -23.91 -1.76 -42.67
C GLN A 298 -25.18 -2.61 -42.53
N ARG A 299 -25.22 -3.54 -41.57
CA ARG A 299 -26.41 -4.34 -41.30
C ARG A 299 -27.52 -3.44 -40.76
N SER A 300 -28.75 -3.63 -41.25
CA SER A 300 -29.93 -3.00 -40.67
C SER A 300 -30.12 -3.48 -39.22
N ALA A 301 -30.17 -2.53 -38.29
CA ALA A 301 -30.45 -2.78 -36.88
C ALA A 301 -31.92 -2.51 -36.59
N ASN A 302 -32.47 -3.21 -35.61
CA ASN A 302 -33.84 -3.04 -35.13
C ASN A 302 -33.87 -2.86 -33.61
N ALA A 303 -35.08 -2.70 -33.06
CA ALA A 303 -35.33 -2.56 -31.63
C ALA A 303 -34.74 -3.73 -30.81
N THR A 304 -34.85 -4.97 -31.29
CA THR A 304 -34.31 -6.16 -30.62
C THR A 304 -32.78 -6.09 -30.52
N ASP A 305 -32.10 -5.70 -31.60
CA ASP A 305 -30.64 -5.52 -31.60
C ASP A 305 -30.19 -4.48 -30.57
N PHE A 306 -30.98 -3.40 -30.42
CA PHE A 306 -30.72 -2.36 -29.43
C PHE A 306 -30.95 -2.85 -27.99
N GLN A 307 -32.06 -3.57 -27.73
CA GLN A 307 -32.32 -4.16 -26.41
C GLN A 307 -31.24 -5.17 -26.00
N GLU A 308 -30.77 -5.99 -26.94
CA GLU A 308 -29.65 -6.89 -26.68
C GLU A 308 -28.37 -6.12 -26.36
N THR A 309 -28.10 -5.00 -27.04
CA THR A 309 -26.97 -4.11 -26.75
C THR A 309 -27.05 -3.55 -25.33
N LEU A 310 -28.23 -3.08 -24.90
CA LEU A 310 -28.46 -2.61 -23.53
C LEU A 310 -28.25 -3.71 -22.50
N GLY A 311 -28.76 -4.93 -22.75
CA GLY A 311 -28.55 -6.06 -21.84
C GLY A 311 -27.08 -6.45 -21.67
N GLN A 312 -26.24 -6.25 -22.69
CA GLN A 312 -24.79 -6.43 -22.55
C GLN A 312 -24.13 -5.28 -21.76
N LEU A 313 -24.58 -4.04 -21.94
CA LEU A 313 -24.10 -2.90 -21.15
C LEU A 313 -24.44 -3.04 -19.66
N GLU A 314 -25.65 -3.51 -19.34
CA GLU A 314 -26.05 -3.79 -17.97
C GLU A 314 -25.18 -4.89 -17.33
N LYS A 315 -24.81 -5.93 -18.09
CA LYS A 315 -23.86 -6.96 -17.66
C LYS A 315 -22.44 -6.42 -17.45
N LEU A 316 -22.04 -5.36 -18.15
CA LEU A 316 -20.78 -4.65 -17.88
C LEU A 316 -20.84 -3.80 -16.61
N GLY A 317 -22.04 -3.41 -16.17
CA GLY A 317 -22.27 -2.55 -15.00
C GLY A 317 -22.82 -1.17 -15.32
N CYS A 318 -23.12 -0.87 -16.59
CA CYS A 318 -23.74 0.39 -17.01
C CYS A 318 -25.25 0.36 -16.67
N ARG A 319 -25.68 1.11 -15.65
CA ARG A 319 -27.09 1.21 -15.20
C ARG A 319 -27.67 2.63 -15.33
#